data_AF-A0A969XMD3-F1
#
_entry.id   AF-A0A969XMD3-F1
#
_cell.length_a   1.000
_cell.length_b   1.000
_cell.length_c   1.000
_cell.angle_alpha   90.00
_cell.angle_beta   90.00
_cell.angle_gamma   90.00
#
_symmetry.space_group_name_H-M   'P 1'
#
loop_
_entity.id
_entity.type
_entity.pdbx_description
1 polymer ?
#
loop_
_entity_poly.entity_id
_entity_poly.type
_entity_poly.pdbx_seq_one_letter_code
_entity_poly.pdbx_strand_id
1 'polypeptide(L)'
;MGLLLAPSGLVFVGPDSPEGLAYVQERGVPPTAICHSAHSGYLYARLGDCPLTTTKLLDGGLDIKANGYVVAHGTHRAGEPVYVAFPESLVGAPSWVAECLRAAIFAVVSGAPDSEEPPVRLDGQALALWRGEVAAEADGTLRPREEAEVDRSLTLFFLGRALAGAGASQRTIVEALAERDRALGYAKYSGRRDDGAEYARIAHKVLDPSRGCGGEGD
;
A
#
# COMPACT_ATOMS: atom_id res chain seq x y z
N MET A 1 -6.29 5.94 21.37
CA MET A 1 -5.23 5.06 21.92
C MET A 1 -4.91 4.00 20.87
N GLY A 2 -3.63 3.75 20.59
CA GLY A 2 -3.19 2.74 19.61
C GLY A 2 -2.45 1.59 20.29
N LEU A 3 -2.48 0.42 19.67
CA LEU A 3 -1.84 -0.80 20.14
C LEU A 3 -0.81 -1.25 19.10
N LEU A 4 0.47 -1.26 19.50
CA LEU A 4 1.59 -1.62 18.64
C LEU A 4 1.65 -3.15 18.50
N LEU A 5 1.54 -3.67 17.29
CA LEU A 5 1.37 -5.12 17.04
C LEU A 5 2.65 -5.92 17.32
N ALA A 6 3.78 -5.44 16.80
CA ALA A 6 5.07 -6.09 16.93
C ALA A 6 5.53 -6.29 18.39
N PRO A 7 5.64 -5.21 19.22
CA PRO A 7 6.09 -5.35 20.61
C PRO A 7 5.04 -6.01 21.51
N SER A 8 3.75 -5.97 21.14
CA SER A 8 2.70 -6.66 21.91
C SER A 8 2.58 -8.14 21.56
N GLY A 9 3.35 -8.63 20.57
CA GLY A 9 3.27 -10.02 20.12
C GLY A 9 1.92 -10.35 19.51
N LEU A 10 1.37 -9.47 18.67
CA LEU A 10 0.04 -9.61 18.08
C LEU A 10 0.08 -9.60 16.56
N VAL A 11 -0.93 -10.23 15.96
CA VAL A 11 -1.25 -10.16 14.53
C VAL A 11 -2.69 -9.72 14.36
N PHE A 12 -2.90 -8.76 13.48
CA PHE A 12 -4.20 -8.23 13.10
C PHE A 12 -4.62 -8.76 11.73
N VAL A 13 -5.90 -9.10 11.59
CA VAL A 13 -6.57 -9.48 10.35
C VAL A 13 -7.77 -8.54 10.19
N GLY A 14 -7.70 -7.62 9.24
CA GLY A 14 -8.74 -6.64 8.94
C GLY A 14 -9.38 -6.93 7.58
N PRO A 15 -10.56 -7.58 7.53
CA PRO A 15 -11.33 -7.62 6.31
C PRO A 15 -11.89 -6.21 6.03
N ASP A 16 -11.44 -5.58 4.96
CA ASP A 16 -11.85 -4.22 4.56
C ASP A 16 -12.91 -4.25 3.43
N SER A 17 -13.28 -5.43 2.95
CA SER A 17 -14.34 -5.65 1.96
C SER A 17 -15.22 -6.87 2.30
N PRO A 18 -16.43 -6.99 1.69
CA PRO A 18 -17.26 -8.19 1.82
C PRO A 18 -16.56 -9.47 1.39
N GLU A 19 -15.75 -9.41 0.33
CA GLU A 19 -14.95 -10.54 -0.17
C GLU A 19 -13.87 -10.92 0.83
N GLY A 20 -13.20 -9.94 1.45
CA GLY A 20 -12.25 -10.17 2.53
C GLY A 20 -12.90 -10.81 3.76
N LEU A 21 -14.10 -10.36 4.12
CA LEU A 21 -14.85 -10.95 5.23
C LEU A 21 -15.23 -12.40 4.94
N ALA A 22 -15.76 -12.69 3.74
CA ALA A 22 -16.10 -14.05 3.31
C ALA A 22 -14.85 -14.96 3.33
N TYR A 23 -13.72 -14.47 2.81
CA TYR A 23 -12.45 -15.20 2.79
C TYR A 23 -11.99 -15.63 4.20
N VAL A 24 -12.13 -14.73 5.17
CA VAL A 24 -11.77 -14.97 6.58
C VAL A 24 -12.76 -15.95 7.22
N GLN A 25 -14.06 -15.81 6.96
CA GLN A 25 -15.09 -16.69 7.50
C GLN A 25 -14.95 -18.14 6.99
N GLU A 26 -14.71 -18.33 5.70
CA GLU A 26 -14.50 -19.65 5.09
C GLU A 26 -13.31 -20.41 5.69
N ARG A 27 -12.28 -19.70 6.14
CA ARG A 27 -11.07 -20.26 6.76
C ARG A 27 -11.19 -20.45 8.27
N GLY A 28 -12.31 -20.04 8.84
CA GLY A 28 -12.58 -20.12 10.27
C GLY A 28 -11.94 -18.97 11.05
N VAL A 29 -12.75 -18.40 11.94
CA VAL A 29 -12.35 -17.36 12.88
C VAL A 29 -12.45 -17.97 14.28
N PRO A 30 -11.35 -18.50 14.84
CA PRO A 30 -11.40 -18.98 16.22
C PRO A 30 -11.70 -17.81 17.15
N PRO A 31 -12.41 -18.03 18.28
CA PRO A 31 -12.75 -16.96 19.22
C PRO A 31 -11.51 -16.17 19.63
N THR A 32 -11.54 -14.86 19.43
CA THR A 32 -10.37 -13.99 19.64
C THR A 32 -10.78 -12.55 19.94
N ALA A 33 -9.81 -11.64 20.14
CA ALA A 33 -10.09 -10.23 20.29
C ALA A 33 -10.61 -9.60 18.99
N ILE A 34 -11.66 -8.78 19.11
CA ILE A 34 -12.31 -8.11 17.98
C ILE A 34 -12.04 -6.61 18.08
N CYS A 35 -11.43 -6.05 17.03
CA CYS A 35 -11.36 -4.62 16.80
C CYS A 35 -12.68 -4.18 16.16
N HIS A 36 -13.56 -3.57 16.93
CA HIS A 36 -14.80 -3.01 16.41
C HIS A 36 -14.51 -1.70 15.68
N SER A 37 -14.92 -1.64 14.42
CA SER A 37 -14.93 -0.44 13.56
C SER A 37 -16.00 -0.65 12.46
N ALA A 38 -16.08 0.26 11.48
CA ALA A 38 -16.93 0.09 10.28
C ALA A 38 -16.77 -1.30 9.65
N HIS A 39 -15.53 -1.81 9.62
CA HIS A 39 -15.23 -3.20 9.35
C HIS A 39 -14.53 -3.83 10.54
N SER A 40 -15.14 -4.85 11.15
CA SER A 40 -14.57 -5.50 12.33
C SER A 40 -13.35 -6.33 11.94
N GLY A 41 -12.26 -6.14 12.66
CA GLY A 41 -11.03 -6.92 12.50
C GLY A 41 -10.75 -7.84 13.68
N TYR A 42 -9.84 -8.77 13.49
CA TYR A 42 -9.51 -9.83 14.44
C TYR A 42 -8.06 -9.70 14.88
N LEU A 43 -7.81 -9.79 16.18
CA LEU A 43 -6.47 -9.79 16.78
C LEU A 43 -6.16 -11.17 17.34
N TYR A 44 -4.98 -11.69 17.04
CA TYR A 44 -4.50 -12.98 17.52
C TYR A 44 -3.13 -12.83 18.20
N ALA A 45 -2.80 -13.75 19.10
CA ALA A 45 -1.45 -13.88 19.62
C ALA A 45 -0.49 -14.33 18.50
N ARG A 46 0.62 -13.63 18.36
CA ARG A 46 1.70 -13.99 17.45
C ARG A 46 2.57 -15.06 18.11
N LEU A 47 2.21 -16.31 17.90
CA LEU A 47 2.94 -17.46 18.44
C LEU A 47 3.93 -18.02 17.41
N GLY A 48 4.95 -18.71 17.92
CA GLY A 48 5.92 -19.45 17.10
C GLY A 48 6.70 -18.57 16.13
N ASP A 49 6.89 -19.10 14.91
CA ASP A 49 7.64 -18.48 13.81
C ASP A 49 6.77 -17.56 12.93
N CYS A 50 5.61 -17.10 13.43
CA CYS A 50 4.74 -16.20 12.69
C CYS A 50 5.49 -14.90 12.30
N PRO A 51 5.66 -14.62 10.99
CA PRO A 51 6.60 -13.59 10.55
C PRO A 51 6.19 -12.16 10.91
N LEU A 52 7.18 -11.31 11.13
CA LEU A 52 6.98 -9.90 11.45
C LEU A 52 6.90 -9.04 10.18
N THR A 53 5.81 -9.18 9.42
CA THR A 53 5.56 -8.39 8.22
C THR A 53 4.09 -7.96 8.12
N THR A 54 3.74 -7.30 7.04
CA THR A 54 2.37 -6.94 6.69
C THR A 54 2.10 -7.33 5.24
N THR A 55 0.88 -7.75 4.92
CA THR A 55 0.47 -8.04 3.55
C THR A 55 -0.98 -7.66 3.33
N LYS A 56 -1.32 -7.37 2.07
CA LYS A 56 -2.70 -7.20 1.62
C LYS A 56 -3.05 -8.29 0.63
N LEU A 57 -4.29 -8.77 0.71
CA LEU A 57 -4.85 -9.76 -0.21
C LEU A 57 -6.11 -9.18 -0.84
N LEU A 58 -6.60 -9.82 -1.91
CA LEU A 58 -7.88 -9.51 -2.56
C LEU A 58 -7.97 -8.03 -2.98
N ASP A 59 -6.93 -7.52 -3.65
CA ASP A 59 -6.82 -6.11 -4.06
C ASP A 59 -7.03 -5.12 -2.90
N GLY A 60 -6.50 -5.45 -1.72
CA GLY A 60 -6.64 -4.64 -0.52
C GLY A 60 -7.94 -4.84 0.25
N GLY A 61 -8.81 -5.77 -0.16
CA GLY A 61 -10.00 -6.17 0.60
C GLY A 61 -9.71 -6.94 1.89
N LEU A 62 -8.47 -7.38 2.11
CA LEU A 62 -8.04 -8.03 3.34
C LEU A 62 -6.62 -7.60 3.73
N ASP A 63 -6.48 -7.03 4.92
CA ASP A 63 -5.22 -6.59 5.50
C ASP A 63 -4.75 -7.54 6.61
N ILE A 64 -3.49 -8.00 6.54
CA ILE A 64 -2.88 -8.85 7.56
C ILE A 64 -1.62 -8.17 8.07
N LYS A 65 -1.57 -7.82 9.35
CA LYS A 65 -0.49 -7.05 9.96
C LYS A 65 0.08 -7.73 11.19
N ALA A 66 1.36 -8.11 11.16
CA ALA A 66 2.12 -8.46 12.35
C ALA A 66 3.03 -7.31 12.83
N ASN A 67 3.08 -6.21 12.07
CA ASN A 67 3.84 -5.01 12.38
C ASN A 67 2.98 -3.74 12.21
N GLY A 68 3.40 -2.63 12.82
CA GLY A 68 2.63 -1.40 12.87
C GLY A 68 1.70 -1.35 14.08
N TYR A 69 0.52 -0.74 13.91
CA TYR A 69 -0.42 -0.51 15.00
C TYR A 69 -1.87 -0.65 14.56
N VAL A 70 -2.75 -0.91 15.52
CA VAL A 70 -4.21 -0.79 15.38
C VAL A 70 -4.74 0.26 16.36
N VAL A 71 -5.85 0.90 16.02
CA VAL A 71 -6.52 1.82 16.94
C VAL A 71 -7.30 0.99 17.96
N ALA A 72 -6.90 1.05 19.22
CA ALA A 72 -7.47 0.23 20.29
C ALA A 72 -8.69 0.88 20.96
N HIS A 73 -8.75 2.21 20.95
CA HIS A 73 -9.88 2.98 21.46
C HIS A 73 -9.88 4.38 20.85
N GLY A 74 -11.02 4.85 20.33
CA GLY A 74 -11.18 6.19 19.77
C GLY A 74 -12.44 6.33 18.92
N THR A 75 -12.42 7.30 18.01
CA THR A 75 -13.48 7.54 17.04
C THR A 75 -12.88 7.47 15.65
N HIS A 76 -13.49 6.68 14.76
CA HIS A 76 -13.15 6.62 13.35
C HIS A 76 -13.41 7.97 12.68
N ARG A 77 -12.79 8.23 11.53
CA ARG A 77 -13.00 9.47 10.77
C ARG A 77 -14.46 9.68 10.39
N ALA A 78 -15.21 8.59 10.18
CA ALA A 78 -16.64 8.61 9.89
C ALA A 78 -17.53 8.86 11.12
N GLY A 79 -16.97 9.05 12.31
CA GLY A 79 -17.70 9.28 13.55
C GLY A 79 -18.04 8.03 14.35
N GLU A 80 -17.75 6.84 13.84
CA GLU A 80 -18.05 5.57 14.52
C GLU A 80 -17.06 5.28 15.67
N PRO A 81 -17.53 4.71 16.80
CA PRO A 81 -16.64 4.32 17.88
C PRO A 81 -15.73 3.17 17.44
N VAL A 82 -14.44 3.28 17.80
CA VAL A 82 -13.46 2.21 17.61
C VAL A 82 -13.03 1.73 18.97
N TYR A 83 -13.13 0.43 19.22
CA TYR A 83 -12.62 -0.19 20.45
C TYR A 83 -12.26 -1.66 20.22
N VAL A 84 -11.39 -2.19 21.08
CA VAL A 84 -11.03 -3.61 21.04
C VAL A 84 -11.67 -4.34 22.20
N ALA A 85 -12.45 -5.37 21.89
CA ALA A 85 -12.98 -6.31 22.87
C ALA A 85 -11.98 -7.45 23.06
N PHE A 86 -11.28 -7.47 24.19
CA PHE A 86 -10.34 -8.54 24.53
C PHE A 86 -11.05 -9.67 25.29
N PRO A 87 -10.84 -10.94 24.90
CA PRO A 87 -11.22 -12.09 25.72
C PRO A 87 -10.23 -12.27 26.88
N GLU A 88 -10.54 -13.17 27.82
CA GLU A 88 -9.65 -13.54 28.94
C GLU A 88 -8.27 -14.04 28.46
N SER A 89 -8.25 -14.74 27.33
CA SER A 89 -7.02 -15.24 26.71
C SER A 89 -7.10 -15.14 25.19
N LEU A 90 -6.02 -14.71 24.56
CA LEU A 90 -5.88 -14.71 23.11
C LEU A 90 -5.43 -16.07 22.60
N VAL A 91 -6.05 -16.52 21.51
CA VAL A 91 -5.60 -17.70 20.78
C VAL A 91 -4.49 -17.33 19.81
N GLY A 92 -3.65 -18.31 19.47
CA GLY A 92 -2.64 -18.16 18.43
C GLY A 92 -3.26 -17.87 17.07
N ALA A 93 -2.53 -17.10 16.25
CA ALA A 93 -2.95 -16.83 14.88
C ALA A 93 -3.17 -18.14 14.10
N PRO A 94 -4.30 -18.29 13.36
CA PRO A 94 -4.52 -19.43 12.48
C PRO A 94 -3.36 -19.65 11.50
N SER A 95 -3.09 -20.90 11.10
CA SER A 95 -1.96 -21.23 10.24
C SER A 95 -1.97 -20.45 8.92
N TRP A 96 -3.15 -20.27 8.32
CA TRP A 96 -3.34 -19.54 7.08
C TRP A 96 -2.86 -18.08 7.19
N VAL A 97 -2.99 -17.45 8.37
CA VAL A 97 -2.49 -16.08 8.60
C VAL A 97 -0.97 -16.04 8.49
N ALA A 98 -0.30 -16.99 9.16
CA ALA A 98 1.15 -17.09 9.10
C ALA A 98 1.64 -17.49 7.70
N GLU A 99 0.92 -18.35 6.99
CA GLU A 99 1.20 -18.72 5.60
C GLU A 99 1.13 -17.52 4.66
N CYS A 100 0.10 -16.67 4.76
CA CYS A 100 0.01 -15.44 3.98
C CYS A 100 1.19 -14.49 4.25
N LEU A 101 1.59 -14.32 5.51
CA LEU A 101 2.74 -13.49 5.88
C LEU A 101 4.07 -14.07 5.35
N ARG A 102 4.23 -15.40 5.37
CA ARG A 102 5.40 -16.06 4.76
C ARG A 102 5.42 -15.90 3.24
N ALA A 103 4.27 -16.03 2.59
CA ALA A 103 4.14 -15.83 1.14
C ALA A 103 4.52 -14.39 0.75
N ALA A 104 4.14 -13.40 1.56
CA ALA A 104 4.53 -12.00 1.33
C ALA A 104 6.05 -11.79 1.44
N ILE A 105 6.70 -12.39 2.45
CA ILE A 105 8.18 -12.37 2.54
C ILE A 105 8.79 -13.07 1.33
N PHE A 106 8.26 -14.23 0.95
CA PHE A 106 8.77 -14.97 -0.20
C PHE A 106 8.62 -14.16 -1.49
N ALA A 107 7.52 -13.44 -1.71
CA ALA A 107 7.33 -12.58 -2.87
C ALA A 107 8.36 -11.44 -2.90
N VAL A 108 8.61 -10.79 -1.75
CA VAL A 108 9.63 -9.74 -1.61
C VAL A 108 11.03 -10.29 -1.88
N VAL A 109 11.36 -11.47 -1.31
CA VAL A 109 12.69 -12.10 -1.47
C VAL A 109 12.89 -12.64 -2.88
N SER A 110 11.84 -13.16 -3.51
CA SER A 110 11.91 -13.80 -4.83
C SER A 110 11.68 -12.82 -5.99
N GLY A 111 11.30 -11.57 -5.71
CA GLY A 111 10.91 -10.60 -6.74
C GLY A 111 9.68 -11.04 -7.54
N ALA A 112 8.76 -11.80 -6.94
CA ALA A 112 7.52 -12.22 -7.59
C ALA A 112 6.65 -10.98 -7.90
N PRO A 113 5.90 -10.95 -9.02
CA PRO A 113 5.38 -9.70 -9.58
C PRO A 113 4.45 -8.96 -8.62
N ASP A 114 4.89 -7.75 -8.28
CA ASP A 114 4.08 -6.57 -8.01
C ASP A 114 2.93 -6.54 -9.03
N SER A 115 1.68 -6.34 -8.58
CA SER A 115 0.49 -6.33 -9.44
C SER A 115 0.72 -5.48 -10.69
N GLU A 116 0.52 -6.04 -11.89
CA GLU A 116 0.53 -5.25 -13.14
C GLU A 116 -0.66 -4.28 -13.21
N GLU A 117 -1.66 -4.45 -12.37
CA GLU A 117 -2.84 -3.57 -12.32
C GLU A 117 -2.56 -2.30 -11.51
N PRO A 118 -2.97 -1.12 -12.02
CA PRO A 118 -2.80 0.13 -11.30
C PRO A 118 -3.68 0.17 -10.03
N PRO A 119 -3.20 0.80 -8.93
CA PRO A 119 -3.93 0.86 -7.66
C PRO A 119 -5.17 1.76 -7.68
N VAL A 120 -5.43 2.41 -8.81
CA VAL A 120 -6.62 3.21 -9.12
C VAL A 120 -6.97 2.98 -10.57
N ARG A 121 -8.24 3.15 -10.93
CA ARG A 121 -8.68 2.98 -12.32
C ARG A 121 -8.00 4.03 -13.21
N LEU A 122 -7.12 3.57 -14.08
CA LEU A 122 -6.50 4.36 -15.14
C LEU A 122 -7.07 3.92 -16.49
N ASP A 123 -7.18 4.86 -17.43
CA ASP A 123 -7.60 4.59 -18.80
C ASP A 123 -6.70 5.32 -19.82
N GLY A 124 -6.87 4.95 -21.08
CA GLY A 124 -6.18 5.55 -22.22
C GLY A 124 -4.67 5.70 -22.01
N GLN A 125 -4.18 6.93 -22.16
CA GLN A 125 -2.76 7.26 -22.10
C GLN A 125 -2.16 7.09 -20.69
N ALA A 126 -2.96 7.25 -19.63
CA ALA A 126 -2.51 7.02 -18.25
C ALA A 126 -2.24 5.53 -17.98
N LEU A 127 -3.10 4.66 -18.51
CA LEU A 127 -2.89 3.21 -18.42
C LEU A 127 -1.70 2.75 -19.28
N ALA A 128 -1.55 3.32 -20.49
CA ALA A 128 -0.39 3.06 -21.34
C ALA A 128 0.93 3.49 -20.65
N LEU A 129 0.92 4.62 -19.95
CA LEU A 129 2.05 5.10 -19.15
C LEU A 129 2.36 4.16 -17.98
N TRP A 130 1.33 3.66 -17.28
CA TRP A 130 1.47 2.68 -16.19
C TRP A 130 2.12 1.36 -16.64
N ARG A 131 1.71 0.88 -17.81
CA ARG A 131 2.26 -0.33 -18.45
C ARG A 131 3.64 -0.13 -19.07
N GLY A 132 4.09 1.12 -19.17
CA GLY A 132 5.35 1.47 -19.84
C GLY A 132 5.31 1.34 -21.36
N GLU A 133 4.11 1.36 -21.96
CA GLU A 133 3.91 1.39 -23.41
C GLU A 133 4.30 2.76 -23.99
N VAL A 134 4.11 3.83 -23.21
CA VAL A 134 4.55 5.18 -23.53
C VAL A 134 5.46 5.75 -22.44
N ALA A 135 6.32 6.69 -22.81
CA ALA A 135 7.23 7.40 -21.91
C ALA A 135 7.28 8.90 -22.26
N ALA A 136 7.70 9.71 -21.28
CA ALA A 136 7.89 11.14 -21.48
C ALA A 136 9.27 11.43 -22.07
N GLU A 137 9.33 12.35 -23.02
CA GLU A 137 10.58 12.98 -23.47
C GLU A 137 10.84 14.28 -22.70
N ALA A 138 12.06 14.83 -22.82
CA ALA A 138 12.44 16.06 -22.11
C ALA A 138 11.56 17.29 -22.45
N ASP A 139 10.90 17.28 -23.61
CA ASP A 139 9.96 18.33 -24.02
C ASP A 139 8.55 18.19 -23.41
N GLY A 140 8.31 17.12 -22.65
CA GLY A 140 7.04 16.82 -22.00
C GLY A 140 6.02 16.10 -22.90
N THR A 141 6.40 15.71 -24.11
CA THR A 141 5.55 14.86 -24.96
C THR A 141 5.61 13.40 -24.50
N LEU A 142 4.49 12.70 -24.67
CA LEU A 142 4.40 11.26 -24.43
C LEU A 142 4.44 10.54 -25.78
N ARG A 143 5.42 9.65 -25.94
CA ARG A 143 5.62 8.86 -27.16
C ARG A 143 5.65 7.36 -26.84
N PRO A 144 5.40 6.48 -27.84
CA PRO A 144 5.71 5.06 -27.70
C PRO A 144 7.12 4.88 -27.15
N ARG A 145 7.26 4.04 -26.12
CA ARG A 145 8.52 3.92 -25.38
C ARG A 145 9.70 3.54 -26.27
N GLU A 146 9.45 2.76 -27.32
CA GLU A 146 10.47 2.34 -28.28
C GLU A 146 10.99 3.47 -29.18
N GLU A 147 10.23 4.55 -29.32
CA GLU A 147 10.57 5.73 -30.13
C GLU A 147 11.09 6.90 -29.28
N ALA A 148 10.87 6.84 -27.96
CA ALA A 148 11.09 7.96 -27.05
C ALA A 148 12.53 8.04 -26.53
N GLU A 149 13.10 9.25 -26.51
CA GLU A 149 14.25 9.53 -25.63
C GLU A 149 13.75 9.72 -24.18
N VAL A 150 13.68 8.60 -23.44
CA VAL A 150 12.98 8.53 -22.15
C VAL A 150 13.60 9.44 -21.08
N ASP A 151 12.87 10.49 -20.70
CA ASP A 151 13.05 11.20 -19.45
C ASP A 151 12.35 10.44 -18.32
N ARG A 152 13.15 9.66 -17.59
CA ARG A 152 12.69 8.83 -16.46
C ARG A 152 12.04 9.65 -15.35
N SER A 153 12.60 10.82 -15.03
CA SER A 153 12.07 11.67 -13.96
C SER A 153 10.72 12.26 -14.35
N LEU A 154 10.60 12.73 -15.59
CA LEU A 154 9.36 13.31 -16.09
C LEU A 154 8.29 12.25 -16.32
N THR A 155 8.67 11.05 -16.75
CA THR A 155 7.79 9.90 -16.87
C THR A 155 7.16 9.53 -15.52
N LEU A 156 7.98 9.41 -14.47
CA LEU A 156 7.48 9.16 -13.10
C LEU A 156 6.61 10.31 -12.58
N PHE A 157 6.92 11.56 -12.95
CA PHE A 157 6.11 12.71 -12.59
C PHE A 157 4.72 12.67 -13.26
N PHE A 158 4.64 12.38 -14.56
CA PHE A 158 3.36 12.23 -15.26
C PHE A 158 2.54 11.05 -14.75
N LEU A 159 3.20 9.96 -14.39
CA LEU A 159 2.54 8.83 -13.74
C LEU A 159 1.94 9.25 -12.38
N GLY A 160 2.70 10.01 -11.58
CA GLY A 160 2.19 10.60 -10.33
C GLY A 160 0.98 11.50 -10.55
N ARG A 161 0.99 12.33 -11.61
CA ARG A 161 -0.16 13.18 -11.97
C ARG A 161 -1.38 12.37 -12.39
N ALA A 162 -1.19 11.30 -13.16
CA ALA A 162 -2.27 10.42 -13.57
C ALA A 162 -2.93 9.74 -12.37
N LEU A 163 -2.13 9.21 -11.44
CA LEU A 163 -2.60 8.63 -10.19
C LEU A 163 -3.36 9.64 -9.33
N ALA A 164 -2.82 10.86 -9.16
CA ALA A 164 -3.48 11.93 -8.42
C ALA A 164 -4.82 12.35 -9.06
N GLY A 165 -4.85 12.49 -10.39
CA GLY A 165 -6.07 12.79 -11.15
C GLY A 165 -7.15 11.71 -11.01
N ALA A 166 -6.75 10.46 -10.82
CA ALA A 166 -7.63 9.32 -10.53
C ALA A 166 -7.98 9.18 -9.03
N GLY A 167 -7.59 10.14 -8.18
CA GLY A 167 -7.95 10.17 -6.76
C GLY A 167 -7.04 9.36 -5.84
N ALA A 168 -5.86 8.94 -6.30
CA ALA A 168 -4.91 8.22 -5.45
C ALA A 168 -4.42 9.08 -4.27
N SER A 169 -4.28 8.45 -3.10
CA SER A 169 -3.72 9.11 -1.92
C SER A 169 -2.21 9.35 -2.07
N GLN A 170 -1.63 10.27 -1.29
CA GLN A 170 -0.18 10.51 -1.29
C GLN A 170 0.62 9.22 -1.07
N ARG A 171 0.20 8.41 -0.09
CA ARG A 171 0.84 7.12 0.20
C ARG A 171 0.79 6.19 -1.02
N THR A 172 -0.40 6.07 -1.63
CA THR A 172 -0.61 5.24 -2.83
C THR A 172 0.30 5.68 -3.97
N ILE A 173 0.43 7.00 -4.21
CA ILE A 173 1.31 7.54 -5.25
C ILE A 173 2.78 7.18 -4.96
N VAL A 174 3.23 7.35 -3.71
CA VAL A 174 4.62 7.02 -3.33
C VAL A 174 4.95 5.55 -3.58
N GLU A 175 4.10 4.65 -3.08
CA GLU A 175 4.29 3.20 -3.23
C GLU A 175 4.27 2.79 -4.71
N ALA A 176 3.31 3.32 -5.47
CA ALA A 176 3.15 3.03 -6.89
C ALA A 176 4.32 3.53 -7.75
N LEU A 177 4.87 4.72 -7.45
CA LEU A 177 6.03 5.24 -8.18
C LEU A 177 7.30 4.45 -7.86
N ALA A 178 7.51 4.06 -6.61
CA ALA A 178 8.66 3.25 -6.19
C ALA A 178 8.65 1.87 -6.84
N GLU A 179 7.45 1.33 -7.01
CA GLU A 179 7.21 0.07 -7.68
C GLU A 179 7.43 0.20 -9.20
N ARG A 180 6.79 1.17 -9.86
CA ARG A 180 6.93 1.38 -11.32
C ARG A 180 8.35 1.77 -11.74
N ASP A 181 9.11 2.51 -10.93
CA ASP A 181 10.52 2.82 -11.22
C ASP A 181 11.38 1.54 -11.31
N ARG A 182 11.05 0.52 -10.50
CA ARG A 182 11.69 -0.81 -10.53
C ARG A 182 11.16 -1.64 -11.69
N ALA A 183 9.85 -1.80 -11.80
CA ALA A 183 9.21 -2.68 -12.78
C ALA A 183 9.50 -2.25 -14.22
N LEU A 184 9.54 -0.94 -14.50
CA LEU A 184 9.85 -0.42 -15.82
C LEU A 184 11.35 -0.35 -16.10
N GLY A 185 12.22 -0.73 -15.15
CA GLY A 185 13.67 -0.76 -15.31
C GLY A 185 14.32 0.63 -15.40
N TYR A 186 13.64 1.68 -14.94
CA TYR A 186 14.19 3.04 -14.95
C TYR A 186 15.30 3.22 -13.93
N ALA A 187 15.13 2.56 -12.78
CA ALA A 187 16.03 2.57 -11.63
C ALA A 187 16.53 3.98 -11.28
N LYS A 188 15.65 4.98 -11.41
CA LYS A 188 16.03 6.38 -11.30
C LYS A 188 16.32 6.76 -9.86
N TYR A 189 15.43 6.34 -8.96
CA TYR A 189 15.53 6.60 -7.51
C TYR A 189 15.58 5.31 -6.69
N SER A 190 15.13 4.17 -7.24
CA SER A 190 15.18 2.88 -6.55
C SER A 190 16.61 2.48 -6.15
N GLY A 191 16.80 2.02 -4.92
CA GLY A 191 18.10 1.55 -4.41
C GLY A 191 19.03 2.66 -3.90
N ARG A 192 18.57 3.92 -3.88
CA ARG A 192 19.25 5.01 -3.18
C ARG A 192 18.93 4.96 -1.69
N ARG A 193 19.83 5.50 -0.86
CA ARG A 193 19.65 5.60 0.60
C ARG A 193 18.41 6.43 1.01
N ASP A 194 17.89 7.24 0.10
CA ASP A 194 16.76 8.16 0.24
C ASP A 194 15.63 7.88 -0.77
N ASP A 195 15.53 6.67 -1.30
CA ASP A 195 14.58 6.28 -2.36
C ASP A 195 13.14 6.79 -2.12
N GLY A 196 12.61 6.67 -0.90
CA GLY A 196 11.27 7.15 -0.54
C GLY A 196 11.07 8.68 -0.58
N ALA A 197 12.13 9.47 -0.43
CA ALA A 197 12.03 10.93 -0.31
C ALA A 197 11.67 11.60 -1.64
N GLU A 198 12.23 11.10 -2.76
CA GLU A 198 11.95 11.64 -4.09
C GLU A 198 10.52 11.33 -4.54
N TYR A 199 10.04 10.10 -4.31
CA TYR A 199 8.65 9.75 -4.60
C TYR A 199 7.67 10.56 -3.74
N ALA A 200 8.01 10.81 -2.47
CA ALA A 200 7.20 11.68 -1.60
C ALA A 200 7.16 13.12 -2.10
N ARG A 201 8.27 13.65 -2.64
CA ARG A 201 8.31 14.98 -3.25
C ARG A 201 7.44 15.06 -4.50
N ILE A 202 7.49 14.04 -5.38
CA ILE A 202 6.61 13.96 -6.54
C ILE A 202 5.15 13.92 -6.08
N ALA A 203 4.80 13.04 -5.13
CA ALA A 203 3.44 12.90 -4.62
C ALA A 203 2.91 14.20 -4.01
N HIS A 204 3.72 14.93 -3.24
CA HIS A 204 3.35 16.25 -2.74
C HIS A 204 3.11 17.23 -3.89
N LYS A 205 4.02 17.30 -4.88
CA LYS A 205 3.94 18.25 -5.99
C LYS A 205 2.69 18.04 -6.86
N VAL A 206 2.26 16.80 -7.07
CA VAL A 206 1.10 16.49 -7.91
C VAL A 206 -0.24 16.66 -7.17
N LEU A 207 -0.26 16.53 -5.85
CA LEU A 207 -1.46 16.72 -5.02
C LEU A 207 -1.68 18.19 -4.62
N ASP A 208 -0.60 18.96 -4.46
CA ASP A 208 -0.63 20.38 -4.11
C ASP A 208 0.26 21.19 -5.07
N PRO A 209 -0.22 21.46 -6.30
CA PRO A 209 0.56 22.19 -7.31
C PRO A 209 0.73 23.68 -6.98
N SER A 210 -0.10 24.26 -6.09
CA SER A 210 -0.05 25.68 -5.75
C SER A 210 1.06 26.04 -4.76
N ARG A 211 1.69 25.07 -4.10
CA ARG A 211 2.90 25.28 -3.28
C ARG A 211 4.23 25.22 -4.04
N GLY A 212 4.20 25.00 -5.36
CA GLY A 212 5.39 24.92 -6.22
C GLY A 212 5.82 26.23 -6.90
N CYS A 213 5.01 27.28 -6.83
CA CYS A 213 5.34 28.62 -7.34
C CYS A 213 5.60 29.55 -6.15
N GLY A 214 6.82 29.55 -5.62
CA GLY A 214 7.21 30.42 -4.50
C GLY A 214 8.72 30.64 -4.45
N GLY A 215 9.20 31.54 -5.30
CA GLY A 215 10.57 32.06 -5.41
C GLY A 215 10.84 32.39 -6.88
N GLU A 216 11.24 33.58 -7.32
CA GLU A 216 11.75 34.80 -6.68
C GLU A 216 11.27 35.99 -7.53
N GLY A 217 11.06 37.15 -6.89
CA GLY A 217 10.65 38.37 -7.57
C GLY A 217 10.52 39.54 -6.60
N ASP A 218 11.65 39.93 -6.00
CA ASP A 218 12.12 41.32 -5.92
C ASP A 218 13.63 41.32 -5.64
#